data_AF-A0A5C8MEH0-F1
#
_entry.id   AF-A0A5C8MEH0-F1
#
_cell.length_a   1.000
_cell.length_b   1.000
_cell.length_c   1.000
_cell.angle_alpha   90.00
_cell.angle_beta   90.00
_cell.angle_gamma   90.00
#
_symmetry.space_group_name_H-M   'P 1'
#
loop_
_entity.id
_entity.type
_entity.pdbx_description
1 polymer ?
#
loop_
_entity_poly.entity_id
_entity_poly.type
_entity_poly.pdbx_seq_one_letter_code
_entity_poly.pdbx_strand_id
1 'polypeptide(L)'
;MIVYERNDAFMMITQHDHAKVSGDLITEWREDLFFHTKQNNELVYAAYQHDRGWIGLDDSPFWNDATNRPYSFIDFPLKPRFLFYTLGIDEVQRTNKYSALLCSLLYTTLFERVKDKDVEGYLNQEYHRQKTLKELLIIDEGTNSQLQTHLNILLICDELSLFMCMQEPGTPTKEYKFFSDGLHYSAGRGLMKK
;
A
#
# COMPACT_ATOMS: atom_id res chain seq x y z
N MET A 1 -5.40 10.44 1.48
CA MET A 1 -6.50 10.53 2.46
C MET A 1 -7.60 9.54 2.12
N ILE A 2 -8.12 8.80 3.09
CA ILE A 2 -9.38 8.02 2.97
C ILE A 2 -10.53 8.95 3.35
N VAL A 3 -11.59 8.99 2.55
CA VAL A 3 -12.74 9.86 2.77
C VAL A 3 -14.04 9.06 2.60
N TYR A 4 -14.92 9.13 3.59
CA TYR A 4 -16.31 8.68 3.46
C TYR A 4 -17.28 9.67 4.11
N GLU A 5 -18.52 9.67 3.64
CA GLU A 5 -19.55 10.63 4.04
C GLU A 5 -20.42 10.08 5.17
N ARG A 6 -20.75 10.96 6.12
CA ARG A 6 -21.87 10.84 7.05
C ARG A 6 -22.90 11.92 6.71
N ASN A 7 -24.06 11.90 7.36
CA ASN A 7 -25.18 12.80 7.06
C ASN A 7 -24.81 14.30 6.99
N ASP A 8 -23.88 14.74 7.83
CA ASP A 8 -23.51 16.15 8.00
C ASP A 8 -21.99 16.39 8.06
N ALA A 9 -21.17 15.37 7.76
CA ALA A 9 -19.72 15.46 7.88
C ALA A 9 -18.98 14.51 6.92
N PHE A 10 -17.74 14.86 6.61
CA PHE A 10 -16.78 13.93 6.02
C PHE A 10 -15.93 13.30 7.13
N MET A 11 -15.85 11.98 7.13
CA MET A 11 -14.85 11.27 7.92
C MET A 11 -13.59 11.13 7.07
N MET A 12 -12.46 11.53 7.65
CA MET A 12 -11.17 11.60 6.95
C MET A 12 -10.11 10.87 7.77
N ILE A 13 -9.49 9.85 7.18
CA ILE A 13 -8.45 9.04 7.82
C ILE A 13 -7.19 9.14 6.96
N THR A 14 -6.07 9.53 7.56
CA THR A 14 -4.82 9.67 6.80
C THR A 14 -4.39 8.31 6.24
N GLN A 15 -3.75 8.32 5.08
CA GLN A 15 -3.16 7.12 4.48
C GLN A 15 -2.00 6.60 5.35
N HIS A 16 -1.35 7.48 6.11
CA HIS A 16 -0.36 6.98 7.08
C HIS A 16 -1.01 6.23 8.26
N ASP A 17 -2.26 6.51 8.63
CA ASP A 17 -2.94 5.81 9.72
C ASP A 17 -3.45 4.42 9.32
N HIS A 18 -4.00 4.20 8.11
CA HIS A 18 -4.26 2.80 7.70
C HIS A 18 -2.96 2.00 7.53
N ALA A 19 -1.86 2.63 7.11
CA ALA A 19 -0.55 1.97 7.10
C ALA A 19 -0.12 1.48 8.49
N LYS A 20 -0.43 2.23 9.56
CA LYS A 20 -0.20 1.76 10.93
C LYS A 20 -1.08 0.55 11.25
N VAL A 21 -2.35 0.56 10.86
CA VAL A 21 -3.24 -0.60 11.00
C VAL A 21 -2.67 -1.82 10.26
N SER A 22 -2.14 -1.66 9.05
CA SER A 22 -1.43 -2.74 8.34
C SER A 22 -0.23 -3.27 9.12
N GLY A 23 0.54 -2.39 9.76
CA GLY A 23 1.65 -2.76 10.63
C GLY A 23 1.22 -3.54 11.87
N ASP A 24 0.14 -3.11 12.53
CA ASP A 24 -0.47 -3.80 13.66
C ASP A 24 -0.95 -5.19 13.25
N LEU A 25 -1.64 -5.30 12.11
CA LEU A 25 -2.14 -6.57 11.56
C LEU A 25 -1.01 -7.59 11.31
N ILE A 26 0.13 -7.15 10.77
CA ILE A 26 1.30 -8.04 10.57
C ILE A 26 1.93 -8.43 11.91
N THR A 27 1.99 -7.50 12.87
CA THR A 27 2.61 -7.75 14.18
C THR A 27 1.85 -8.79 15.00
N GLU A 28 0.51 -8.76 14.93
CA GLU A 28 -0.38 -9.69 15.64
C GLU A 28 -0.61 -11.00 14.87
N TRP A 29 -0.11 -11.10 13.64
CA TRP A 29 -0.24 -12.31 12.84
C TRP A 29 0.61 -13.43 13.44
N ARG A 30 0.06 -14.65 13.53
CA ARG A 30 0.74 -15.75 14.22
C ARG A 30 2.15 -15.98 13.68
N GLU A 31 3.10 -16.04 14.60
CA GLU A 31 4.53 -16.24 14.33
C GLU A 31 4.81 -17.55 13.57
N ASP A 32 3.99 -18.58 13.73
CA ASP A 32 4.16 -19.89 13.08
C ASP A 32 3.99 -19.87 11.55
N LEU A 33 3.42 -18.79 11.01
CA LEU A 33 3.33 -18.56 9.57
C LEU A 33 4.54 -17.79 9.01
N PHE A 34 5.40 -17.27 9.89
CA PHE A 34 6.66 -16.63 9.51
C PHE A 34 7.81 -17.57 9.85
N PHE A 35 8.73 -17.75 8.91
CA PHE A 35 10.07 -18.18 9.32
C PHE A 35 10.66 -17.02 10.11
N HIS A 36 11.02 -17.22 11.39
CA HIS A 36 11.61 -16.16 12.21
C HIS A 36 12.93 -15.68 11.59
N THR A 37 12.88 -14.61 10.79
CA THR A 37 14.06 -14.02 10.16
C THR A 37 14.11 -12.52 10.41
N LYS A 38 15.32 -11.95 10.25
CA LYS A 38 15.53 -10.50 10.34
C LYS A 38 14.57 -9.71 9.44
N GLN A 39 14.22 -10.27 8.28
CA GLN A 39 13.32 -9.66 7.31
C GLN A 39 11.87 -9.52 7.82
N ASN A 40 11.46 -10.21 8.89
CA ASN A 40 10.12 -10.02 9.47
C ASN A 40 9.97 -8.62 10.06
N ASN A 41 10.98 -8.13 10.77
CA ASN A 41 10.98 -6.75 11.28
C ASN A 41 10.99 -5.73 10.13
N GLU A 42 11.63 -6.07 9.00
CA GLU A 42 11.67 -5.22 7.81
C GLU A 42 10.34 -5.21 7.06
N LEU A 43 9.60 -6.32 7.05
CA LEU A 43 8.21 -6.37 6.58
C LEU A 43 7.28 -5.54 7.48
N VAL A 44 7.38 -5.69 8.80
CA VAL A 44 6.61 -4.87 9.75
C VAL A 44 6.89 -3.39 9.50
N TYR A 45 8.16 -3.00 9.42
CA TYR A 45 8.53 -1.62 9.10
C TYR A 45 8.00 -1.16 7.74
N ALA A 46 8.04 -2.02 6.71
CA ALA A 46 7.46 -1.70 5.41
C ALA A 46 5.96 -1.43 5.53
N ALA A 47 5.21 -2.25 6.27
CA ALA A 47 3.78 -2.07 6.46
C ALA A 47 3.43 -0.76 7.15
N TYR A 48 4.12 -0.39 8.24
CA TYR A 48 3.93 0.91 8.89
C TYR A 48 4.24 2.11 8.00
N GLN A 49 5.07 1.93 6.97
CA GLN A 49 5.65 3.03 6.20
C GLN A 49 5.21 3.06 4.74
N HIS A 50 4.46 2.06 4.27
CA HIS A 50 4.21 1.89 2.84
C HIS A 50 3.54 3.10 2.21
N ASP A 51 2.62 3.74 2.93
CA ASP A 51 1.92 4.95 2.50
C ASP A 51 2.41 6.25 3.14
N ARG A 52 3.65 6.27 3.67
CA ARG A 52 4.23 7.50 4.27
C ARG A 52 4.32 8.68 3.30
N GLY A 53 4.35 8.42 1.99
CA GLY A 53 4.36 9.48 0.96
C GLY A 53 3.15 10.41 1.08
N TRP A 54 2.05 9.94 1.65
CA TRP A 54 0.85 10.72 1.86
C TRP A 54 0.89 11.69 3.03
N ILE A 55 1.85 11.60 3.96
CA ILE A 55 1.84 12.44 5.18
C ILE A 55 1.69 13.93 4.84
N GLY A 56 2.46 14.42 3.86
CA GLY A 56 2.35 15.82 3.43
C GLY A 56 1.08 16.15 2.63
N LEU A 57 0.54 15.19 1.89
CA LEU A 57 -0.71 15.35 1.14
C LEU A 57 -1.95 15.38 2.06
N ASP A 58 -1.88 14.64 3.16
CA ASP A 58 -2.99 14.45 4.09
C ASP A 58 -3.05 15.52 5.18
N ASP A 59 -1.96 16.25 5.43
CA ASP A 59 -1.90 17.38 6.37
C ASP A 59 -2.75 18.57 5.90
N SER A 60 -2.99 18.68 4.58
CA SER A 60 -3.83 19.72 3.99
C SER A 60 -4.68 19.14 2.86
N PRO A 61 -5.81 18.49 3.17
CA PRO A 61 -6.64 17.83 2.18
C PRO A 61 -7.20 18.80 1.14
N PHE A 62 -7.15 18.38 -0.13
CA PHE A 62 -7.61 19.19 -1.24
C PHE A 62 -9.11 19.03 -1.46
N TRP A 63 -9.82 20.14 -1.62
CA TRP A 63 -11.22 20.13 -2.01
C TRP A 63 -11.38 19.83 -3.51
N ASN A 64 -12.35 18.98 -3.86
CA ASN A 64 -12.70 18.67 -5.24
C ASN A 64 -14.03 19.35 -5.60
N ASP A 65 -13.96 20.52 -6.24
CA ASP A 65 -15.14 21.31 -6.65
C ASP A 65 -16.07 20.54 -7.60
N ALA A 66 -15.54 19.61 -8.40
CA ALA A 66 -16.34 18.85 -9.37
C ALA A 66 -17.26 17.82 -8.70
N THR A 67 -16.87 17.32 -7.52
CA THR A 67 -17.67 16.34 -6.76
C THR A 67 -18.20 16.90 -5.44
N ASN A 68 -17.87 18.15 -5.12
CA ASN A 68 -18.26 18.85 -3.89
C ASN A 68 -17.92 18.07 -2.62
N ARG A 69 -16.74 17.47 -2.60
CA ARG A 69 -16.16 16.68 -1.50
C ARG A 69 -14.64 16.78 -1.51
N PRO A 70 -13.92 16.45 -0.42
CA PRO A 70 -12.46 16.34 -0.47
C PRO A 70 -12.01 15.25 -1.45
N TYR A 71 -10.85 15.43 -2.07
CA TYR A 71 -10.20 14.32 -2.78
C TYR A 71 -9.87 13.19 -1.82
N SER A 72 -10.20 11.98 -2.24
CA SER A 72 -9.76 10.73 -1.62
C SER A 72 -8.54 10.18 -2.34
N PHE A 73 -7.86 9.21 -1.76
CA PHE A 73 -6.73 8.53 -2.40
C PHE A 73 -7.11 7.84 -3.73
N ILE A 74 -8.41 7.52 -3.90
CA ILE A 74 -8.96 6.88 -5.10
C ILE A 74 -8.96 7.85 -6.28
N ASP A 75 -9.42 9.09 -6.06
CA ASP A 75 -9.63 10.10 -7.10
C ASP A 75 -8.60 11.24 -7.09
N PHE A 76 -7.60 11.18 -6.21
CA PHE A 76 -6.49 12.13 -6.21
C PHE A 76 -5.65 12.03 -7.52
N PRO A 77 -5.24 13.15 -8.13
CA PRO A 77 -4.52 13.12 -9.40
C PRO A 77 -3.22 12.30 -9.37
N LEU A 78 -2.99 11.49 -10.41
CA LEU A 78 -1.87 10.55 -10.47
C LEU A 78 -0.48 11.20 -10.43
N LYS A 79 -0.27 12.25 -11.22
CA LYS A 79 1.04 12.92 -11.32
C LYS A 79 1.59 13.41 -9.97
N PRO A 80 0.87 14.24 -9.19
CA PRO A 80 1.37 14.64 -7.88
C PRO A 80 1.53 13.42 -6.97
N ARG A 81 0.61 12.45 -7.03
CA ARG A 81 0.68 11.23 -6.23
C ARG A 81 2.01 10.47 -6.42
N PHE A 82 2.45 10.25 -7.66
CA PHE A 82 3.69 9.53 -7.94
C PHE A 82 4.96 10.25 -7.48
N LEU A 83 4.97 11.58 -7.47
CA LEU A 83 6.05 12.35 -6.86
C LEU A 83 6.17 12.03 -5.37
N PHE A 84 5.05 12.08 -4.64
CA PHE A 84 5.02 11.79 -3.21
C PHE A 84 5.30 10.33 -2.88
N TYR A 85 4.85 9.38 -3.73
CA TYR A 85 5.18 7.96 -3.57
C TYR A 85 6.69 7.74 -3.70
N THR A 86 7.33 8.36 -4.70
CA THR A 86 8.78 8.31 -4.88
C THR A 86 9.50 8.85 -3.64
N LEU A 87 9.10 10.02 -3.14
CA LEU A 87 9.68 10.63 -1.92
C LEU A 87 9.51 9.73 -0.70
N GLY A 88 8.32 9.14 -0.52
CA GLY A 88 8.06 8.20 0.57
C GLY A 88 8.99 6.99 0.51
N ILE A 89 9.12 6.35 -0.64
CA ILE A 89 10.02 5.19 -0.81
C ILE A 89 11.49 5.60 -0.61
N ASP A 90 11.91 6.78 -1.06
CA ASP A 90 13.26 7.32 -0.81
C ASP A 90 13.55 7.45 0.70
N GLU A 91 12.58 7.94 1.46
CA GLU A 91 12.69 8.05 2.92
C GLU A 91 12.74 6.68 3.60
N VAL A 92 11.90 5.72 3.18
CA VAL A 92 11.99 4.33 3.66
C VAL A 92 13.38 3.77 3.34
N GLN A 93 13.89 3.99 2.13
CA GLN A 93 15.16 3.42 1.65
C GLN A 93 16.37 3.92 2.43
N ARG A 94 16.35 5.18 2.90
CA ARG A 94 17.39 5.73 3.78
C ARG A 94 17.48 4.98 5.11
N THR A 95 16.37 4.45 5.61
CA THR A 95 16.30 3.69 6.87
C THR A 95 16.47 2.19 6.64
N ASN A 96 15.71 1.60 5.71
CA ASN A 96 15.72 0.17 5.41
C ASN A 96 15.51 -0.11 3.91
N LYS A 97 16.51 -0.70 3.27
CA LYS A 97 16.49 -1.01 1.82
C LYS A 97 15.51 -2.12 1.46
N TYR A 98 15.35 -3.14 2.31
CA TYR A 98 14.43 -4.24 2.07
C TYR A 98 12.98 -3.77 2.18
N SER A 99 12.67 -2.97 3.19
CA SER A 99 11.34 -2.36 3.33
C SER A 99 11.01 -1.43 2.16
N ALA A 100 11.98 -0.66 1.65
CA ALA A 100 11.77 0.16 0.46
C ALA A 100 11.53 -0.68 -0.80
N LEU A 101 12.21 -1.82 -0.93
CA LEU A 101 11.95 -2.77 -2.01
C LEU A 101 10.52 -3.31 -1.93
N LEU A 102 10.02 -3.65 -0.73
CA LEU A 102 8.63 -4.06 -0.53
C LEU A 102 7.63 -2.95 -0.88
N CYS A 103 7.87 -1.72 -0.44
CA CYS A 103 6.98 -0.58 -0.76
C CYS A 103 6.93 -0.31 -2.27
N SER A 104 8.08 -0.38 -2.95
CA SER A 104 8.17 -0.25 -4.40
C SER A 104 7.38 -1.37 -5.11
N LEU A 105 7.55 -2.62 -4.68
CA LEU A 105 6.83 -3.77 -5.23
C LEU A 105 5.31 -3.67 -5.01
N LEU A 106 4.88 -3.21 -3.83
CA LEU A 106 3.48 -2.95 -3.50
C LEU A 106 2.88 -1.99 -4.54
N TYR A 107 3.45 -0.80 -4.70
CA TYR A 107 2.90 0.18 -5.65
C TYR A 107 2.95 -0.33 -7.10
N THR A 108 4.02 -0.98 -7.54
CA THR A 108 4.02 -1.54 -8.91
C THR A 108 2.91 -2.57 -9.08
N THR A 109 2.66 -3.42 -8.08
CA THR A 109 1.56 -4.42 -8.12
C THR A 109 0.19 -3.75 -8.24
N LEU A 110 -0.02 -2.63 -7.53
CA LEU A 110 -1.29 -1.89 -7.58
C LEU A 110 -1.51 -1.15 -8.91
N PHE A 111 -0.43 -0.75 -9.60
CA PHE A 111 -0.49 0.07 -10.82
C PHE A 111 -0.27 -0.69 -12.13
N GLU A 112 0.25 -1.91 -12.12
CA GLU A 112 0.58 -2.70 -13.31
C GLU A 112 -0.56 -2.84 -14.33
N ARG A 113 -1.82 -2.85 -13.87
CA ARG A 113 -3.00 -3.01 -14.74
C ARG A 113 -3.65 -1.68 -15.15
N VAL A 114 -3.15 -0.56 -14.64
CA VAL A 114 -3.70 0.77 -14.92
C VAL A 114 -3.12 1.30 -16.23
N LYS A 115 -3.99 1.50 -17.22
CA LYS A 115 -3.59 2.02 -18.54
C LYS A 115 -3.61 3.54 -18.55
N ASP A 116 -2.49 4.14 -18.14
CA ASP A 116 -2.27 5.59 -18.18
C ASP A 116 -0.79 5.89 -18.48
N LYS A 117 -0.52 6.93 -19.28
CA LYS A 117 0.86 7.32 -19.65
C LYS A 117 1.71 7.75 -18.45
N ASP A 118 1.08 8.35 -17.45
CA ASP A 118 1.76 8.83 -16.24
C ASP A 118 2.12 7.65 -15.33
N VAL A 119 1.33 6.56 -15.40
CA VAL A 119 1.63 5.29 -14.72
C VAL A 119 2.86 4.62 -15.34
N GLU A 120 2.96 4.57 -16.66
CA GLU A 120 4.09 3.91 -17.35
C GLU A 120 5.45 4.51 -16.94
N GLY A 121 5.55 5.84 -16.89
CA GLY A 121 6.76 6.52 -16.46
C GLY A 121 7.16 6.18 -15.02
N TYR A 122 6.18 6.17 -14.10
CA TYR A 122 6.38 5.81 -12.70
C TYR A 122 6.80 4.34 -12.53
N LEU A 123 6.11 3.40 -13.20
CA LEU A 123 6.43 1.99 -13.14
C LEU A 123 7.85 1.72 -13.63
N ASN A 124 8.27 2.34 -14.73
CA ASN A 124 9.63 2.19 -15.24
C ASN A 124 10.68 2.65 -14.20
N GLN A 125 10.47 3.79 -13.56
CA GLN A 125 11.37 4.27 -12.50
C GLN A 125 11.47 3.27 -11.35
N GLU A 126 10.33 2.75 -10.88
CA GLU A 126 10.30 1.82 -9.77
C GLU A 126 10.88 0.45 -10.14
N TYR A 127 10.71 -0.05 -11.36
CA TYR A 127 11.42 -1.26 -11.81
C TYR A 127 12.94 -1.11 -11.80
N HIS A 128 13.46 0.08 -12.14
CA HIS A 128 14.89 0.36 -12.03
C HIS A 128 15.35 0.36 -10.57
N ARG A 129 14.60 1.02 -9.68
CA ARG A 129 14.85 1.00 -8.22
C ARG A 129 14.88 -0.43 -7.69
N GLN A 130 13.88 -1.24 -8.03
CA GLN A 130 13.76 -2.63 -7.60
C GLN A 130 14.93 -3.47 -8.06
N LYS A 131 15.38 -3.31 -9.32
CA LYS A 131 16.57 -4.00 -9.84
C LYS A 131 17.81 -3.65 -9.00
N THR A 132 18.08 -2.37 -8.79
CA THR A 132 19.23 -1.91 -7.99
C THR A 132 19.16 -2.42 -6.54
N LEU A 133 17.99 -2.35 -5.90
CA LEU A 133 17.82 -2.84 -4.52
C LEU A 133 18.00 -4.36 -4.42
N LYS A 134 17.48 -5.13 -5.40
CA LYS A 134 17.67 -6.59 -5.44
C LYS A 134 19.14 -6.97 -5.58
N GLU A 135 19.90 -6.24 -6.41
CA GLU A 135 21.35 -6.43 -6.55
C GLU A 135 22.09 -6.09 -5.25
N LEU A 136 21.79 -4.95 -4.62
CA LEU A 136 22.42 -4.51 -3.36
C LEU A 136 22.13 -5.43 -2.18
N LEU A 137 20.93 -6.01 -2.13
CA LEU A 137 20.48 -6.92 -1.08
C LEU A 137 20.86 -8.38 -1.34
N ILE A 138 21.46 -8.68 -2.50
CA ILE A 138 21.86 -10.03 -2.91
C ILE A 138 20.65 -10.98 -2.86
N ILE A 139 19.55 -10.58 -3.50
CA ILE A 139 18.33 -11.40 -3.53
C ILE A 139 18.54 -12.59 -4.49
N ASP A 140 18.79 -13.76 -3.91
CA ASP A 140 18.84 -15.05 -4.60
C ASP A 140 17.46 -15.71 -4.71
N GLU A 141 17.37 -16.95 -5.21
CA GLU A 141 16.10 -17.66 -5.39
C GLU A 141 15.32 -17.85 -4.08
N GLY A 142 16.01 -18.24 -3.00
CA GLY A 142 15.39 -18.45 -1.69
C GLY A 142 14.88 -17.14 -1.09
N THR A 143 15.70 -16.09 -1.16
CA THR A 143 15.34 -14.75 -0.68
C THR A 143 14.24 -14.12 -1.54
N ASN A 144 14.22 -14.40 -2.85
CA ASN A 144 13.16 -13.96 -3.73
C ASN A 144 11.81 -14.62 -3.39
N SER A 145 11.81 -15.92 -3.08
CA SER A 145 10.61 -16.61 -2.60
C SER A 145 10.06 -15.96 -1.33
N GLN A 146 10.93 -15.69 -0.34
CA GLN A 146 10.55 -14.97 0.88
C GLN A 146 10.02 -13.55 0.58
N LEU A 147 10.67 -12.82 -0.33
CA LEU A 147 10.23 -11.48 -0.76
C LEU A 147 8.82 -11.51 -1.36
N GLN A 148 8.49 -12.54 -2.16
CA GLN A 148 7.14 -12.70 -2.69
C GLN A 148 6.12 -13.02 -1.58
N THR A 149 6.49 -13.86 -0.60
CA THR A 149 5.65 -14.10 0.58
C THR A 149 5.39 -12.82 1.35
N HIS A 150 6.43 -12.03 1.62
CA HIS A 150 6.32 -10.75 2.34
C HIS A 150 5.47 -9.74 1.57
N LEU A 151 5.64 -9.63 0.25
CA LEU A 151 4.80 -8.79 -0.60
C LEU A 151 3.32 -9.22 -0.52
N ASN A 152 3.02 -10.52 -0.58
CA ASN A 152 1.65 -11.01 -0.49
C ASN A 152 1.02 -10.70 0.86
N ILE A 153 1.76 -10.86 1.96
CA ILE A 153 1.29 -10.48 3.30
C ILE A 153 1.03 -8.98 3.38
N LEU A 154 1.94 -8.16 2.85
CA LEU A 154 1.78 -6.70 2.81
C LEU A 154 0.53 -6.29 2.03
N LEU A 155 0.29 -6.89 0.85
CA LEU A 155 -0.91 -6.64 0.04
C LEU A 155 -2.20 -6.99 0.78
N ILE A 156 -2.24 -8.14 1.47
CA ILE A 156 -3.42 -8.54 2.25
C ILE A 156 -3.66 -7.57 3.41
N CYS A 157 -2.61 -7.16 4.12
CA CYS A 157 -2.76 -6.27 5.27
C CYS A 157 -3.12 -4.84 4.85
N ASP A 158 -2.51 -4.34 3.77
CA ASP A 158 -2.93 -3.09 3.12
C ASP A 158 -4.41 -3.13 2.78
N GLU A 159 -4.85 -4.18 2.09
CA GLU A 159 -6.25 -4.32 1.70
C GLU A 159 -7.22 -4.41 2.89
N LEU A 160 -6.87 -5.18 3.92
CA LEU A 160 -7.66 -5.28 5.15
C LEU A 160 -7.73 -3.93 5.89
N SER A 161 -6.63 -3.19 5.94
CA SER A 161 -6.60 -1.85 6.56
C SER A 161 -7.53 -0.89 5.81
N LEU A 162 -7.52 -0.92 4.48
CA LEU A 162 -8.42 -0.12 3.65
C LEU A 162 -9.86 -0.53 3.88
N PHE A 163 -10.18 -1.83 3.92
CA PHE A 163 -11.52 -2.32 4.24
C PHE A 163 -12.02 -1.77 5.58
N MET A 164 -11.19 -1.78 6.62
CA MET A 164 -11.54 -1.26 7.94
C MET A 164 -11.72 0.26 7.97
N CYS A 165 -10.97 1.01 7.16
CA CYS A 165 -10.94 2.47 7.21
C CYS A 165 -11.88 3.16 6.21
N MET A 166 -12.32 2.48 5.16
CA MET A 166 -13.05 3.11 4.05
C MET A 166 -14.54 3.36 4.30
N GLN A 167 -15.10 2.86 5.40
CA GLN A 167 -16.51 3.02 5.77
C GLN A 167 -16.70 2.97 7.29
N GLU A 168 -17.91 3.31 7.73
CA GLU A 168 -18.30 3.17 9.13
C GLU A 168 -18.36 1.68 9.56
N PRO A 169 -17.91 1.34 10.79
CA PRO A 169 -18.11 0.00 11.33
C PRO A 169 -19.59 -0.41 11.33
N GLY A 170 -19.86 -1.61 10.81
CA GLY A 170 -21.23 -2.12 10.68
C GLY A 170 -21.93 -1.78 9.35
N THR A 171 -21.29 -1.04 8.44
CA THR A 171 -21.81 -0.82 7.09
C THR A 171 -22.05 -2.16 6.37
N PRO A 172 -23.22 -2.39 5.76
CA PRO A 172 -23.49 -3.61 4.99
C PRO A 172 -22.53 -3.77 3.80
N THR A 173 -22.06 -5.00 3.53
CA THR A 173 -21.11 -5.28 2.44
C THR A 173 -21.56 -4.75 1.06
N LYS A 174 -22.87 -4.76 0.78
CA LYS A 174 -23.45 -4.22 -0.46
C LYS A 174 -23.16 -2.73 -0.71
N GLU A 175 -22.81 -1.97 0.34
CA GLU A 175 -22.50 -0.54 0.27
C GLU A 175 -20.99 -0.28 0.10
N TYR A 176 -20.15 -1.30 0.27
CA TYR A 176 -18.70 -1.23 0.01
C TYR A 176 -18.40 -1.36 -1.49
N LYS A 177 -18.49 -0.25 -2.24
CA LYS A 177 -18.20 -0.25 -3.68
C LYS A 177 -16.79 -0.75 -4.03
N PHE A 178 -15.80 -0.47 -3.17
CA PHE A 178 -14.40 -0.87 -3.40
C PHE A 178 -14.15 -2.37 -3.13
N PHE A 179 -14.99 -3.00 -2.30
CA PHE A 179 -14.88 -4.40 -1.88
C PHE A 179 -16.17 -5.17 -2.19
N SER A 180 -16.86 -4.81 -3.27
CA SER A 180 -18.15 -5.42 -3.61
C SER A 180 -18.04 -6.92 -3.92
N ASP A 181 -16.88 -7.34 -4.42
CA ASP A 181 -16.53 -8.73 -4.72
C ASP A 181 -15.70 -9.39 -3.59
N GLY A 182 -15.58 -8.73 -2.44
CA GLY A 182 -14.72 -9.13 -1.32
C GLY A 182 -13.29 -8.63 -1.45
N LEU A 183 -12.39 -9.23 -0.65
CA LEU A 183 -10.95 -8.96 -0.69
C LEU A 183 -10.31 -9.63 -1.92
N HIS A 184 -9.42 -8.92 -2.58
CA HIS A 184 -8.75 -9.34 -3.82
C HIS A 184 -7.51 -10.19 -3.55
N TYR A 185 -6.82 -9.97 -2.44
CA TYR A 185 -5.64 -10.73 -2.04
C TYR A 185 -6.03 -11.83 -1.05
N SER A 186 -5.39 -12.99 -1.18
CA SER A 186 -5.66 -14.13 -0.29
C SER A 186 -4.37 -14.85 0.07
N ALA A 187 -4.29 -15.35 1.30
CA ALA A 187 -3.15 -16.12 1.78
C ALA A 187 -2.97 -17.49 1.07
N GLY A 188 -3.92 -17.89 0.22
CA GLY A 188 -4.09 -19.27 -0.24
C GLY A 188 -3.95 -19.54 -1.74
N ARG A 189 -3.56 -18.58 -2.58
CA ARG A 189 -3.25 -18.85 -3.99
C ARG A 189 -2.04 -18.03 -4.41
N GLY A 190 -0.90 -18.69 -4.56
CA GLY A 190 0.21 -18.13 -5.30
C GLY A 190 -0.31 -17.63 -6.64
N LEU A 191 -0.07 -16.34 -6.93
CA LEU A 191 -0.31 -15.61 -8.17
C LEU A 191 -0.72 -16.51 -9.35
N MET A 192 -2.00 -16.94 -9.40
CA MET A 192 -2.55 -17.44 -10.64
C MET A 192 -2.80 -16.22 -11.50
N LYS A 193 -1.88 -16.00 -12.44
CA LYS A 193 -2.09 -15.14 -13.60
C LYS A 193 -3.49 -15.44 -14.15
N LYS A 194 -4.39 -14.46 -14.05
CA LYS A 194 -5.56 -14.38 -14.93
C LYS A 194 -5.08 -13.91 -16.30
#